data_AF-A0A355HBL5-F1
#
_entry.id   AF-A0A355HBL5-F1
#
_cell.length_a   1.000
_cell.length_b   1.000
_cell.length_c   1.000
_cell.angle_alpha   90.00
_cell.angle_beta   90.00
_cell.angle_gamma   90.00
#
_symmetry.space_group_name_H-M   'P 1'
#
loop_
_entity.id
_entity.type
_entity.pdbx_description
1 polymer ?
#
loop_
_entity_poly.entity_id
_entity_poly.type
_entity_poly.pdbx_seq_one_letter_code
_entity_poly.pdbx_strand_id
1 'polypeptide(L)'
;HVRFRGEAVLALVGDRESVESVTDDDLGLKWEALEAVRGWERALSGKLEPVQSQIPDNILARGFLKKSDVEKAFSESDIVVEGQWTTSAVEHGYIEPEAGYARKIGQRLEIFVCTQTPYMDRDEVAQVMGLEPEQIRIIPSAVGGGFGGKLDLSLQPLVAIAAWILERPVRCIYTRPESLSSSTKRHPVRMSAKAGCNRDGKLTAFEYHGDFN
;
A
#
# COMPACT_ATOMS: atom_id res chain seq x y z
N HIS A 1 -2.43 9.03 -15.71
CA HIS A 1 -3.46 8.03 -15.38
C HIS A 1 -3.53 7.92 -13.87
N VAL A 2 -4.71 8.07 -13.29
CA VAL A 2 -4.97 7.78 -11.87
C VAL A 2 -5.62 6.41 -11.80
N ARG A 3 -5.08 5.54 -10.94
CA ARG A 3 -5.40 4.12 -10.85
C ARG A 3 -6.36 3.80 -9.72
N PHE A 4 -6.40 4.63 -8.69
CA PHE A 4 -7.35 4.48 -7.58
C PHE A 4 -7.75 5.83 -7.00
N ARG A 5 -8.88 5.84 -6.29
CA ARG A 5 -9.36 7.04 -5.58
C ARG A 5 -8.49 7.28 -4.35
N GLY A 6 -7.83 8.43 -4.28
CA GLY A 6 -6.89 8.77 -3.20
C GLY A 6 -5.44 8.82 -3.65
N GLU A 7 -5.14 8.48 -4.91
CA GLU A 7 -3.80 8.67 -5.48
C GLU A 7 -3.47 10.17 -5.57
N ALA A 8 -2.28 10.54 -5.13
CA ALA A 8 -1.83 11.93 -5.16
C ALA A 8 -1.57 12.37 -6.62
N VAL A 9 -2.16 13.50 -7.01
CA VAL A 9 -2.05 14.09 -8.36
C VAL A 9 -1.26 15.39 -8.34
N LEU A 10 -1.50 16.20 -7.31
CA LEU A 10 -0.85 17.48 -7.08
C LEU A 10 -0.75 17.73 -5.57
N ALA A 11 0.21 18.55 -5.18
CA ALA A 11 0.37 19.05 -3.81
C ALA A 11 0.37 20.58 -3.84
N LEU A 12 -0.57 21.19 -3.11
CA LEU A 12 -0.60 22.62 -2.89
C LEU A 12 0.26 22.97 -1.67
N VAL A 13 1.16 23.94 -1.84
CA VAL A 13 2.09 24.34 -0.79
C VAL A 13 2.05 25.85 -0.62
N GLY A 14 1.71 26.29 0.60
CA GLY A 14 1.57 27.69 0.95
C GLY A 14 1.28 27.82 2.45
N ASP A 15 0.94 29.03 2.88
CA ASP A 15 0.25 29.17 4.17
C ASP A 15 -1.13 28.51 4.09
N ARG A 16 -1.71 28.23 5.26
CA ARG A 16 -2.96 27.48 5.36
C ARG A 16 -4.11 28.17 4.62
N GLU A 17 -4.25 29.48 4.78
CA GLU A 17 -5.37 30.23 4.19
C GLU A 17 -5.28 30.20 2.66
N SER A 18 -4.08 30.43 2.12
CA SER A 18 -3.85 30.33 0.68
C SER A 18 -4.18 28.95 0.13
N VAL A 19 -3.76 27.86 0.80
CA VAL A 19 -4.04 26.49 0.33
C VAL A 19 -5.52 26.16 0.44
N GLU A 20 -6.16 26.50 1.56
CA GLU A 20 -7.59 26.22 1.79
C GLU A 20 -8.52 27.07 0.91
N SER A 21 -8.04 28.20 0.37
CA SER A 21 -8.81 29.02 -0.58
C SER A 21 -8.89 28.46 -2.00
N VAL A 22 -7.99 27.53 -2.37
CA VAL A 22 -7.97 26.95 -3.71
C VAL A 22 -9.08 25.92 -3.84
N THR A 23 -9.94 26.11 -4.83
CA THR A 23 -11.03 25.18 -5.16
C THR A 23 -10.62 24.21 -6.27
N ASP A 24 -11.38 23.12 -6.45
CA ASP A 24 -11.14 22.17 -7.54
C ASP A 24 -11.22 22.83 -8.93
N ASP A 25 -12.08 23.85 -9.09
CA ASP A 25 -12.23 24.59 -10.34
C ASP A 25 -10.99 25.43 -10.66
N ASP A 26 -10.33 26.01 -9.64
CA ASP A 26 -9.10 26.80 -9.80
C ASP A 26 -7.93 25.95 -10.33
N LEU A 27 -7.95 24.64 -10.06
CA LEU A 27 -6.91 23.71 -10.50
C LEU A 27 -7.01 23.38 -11.99
N GLY A 28 -8.15 23.64 -12.63
CA GLY A 28 -8.35 23.43 -14.06
C GLY A 28 -8.17 21.97 -14.52
N LEU A 29 -8.30 21.01 -13.60
CA LEU A 29 -8.10 19.59 -13.91
C LEU A 29 -9.23 19.06 -14.80
N LYS A 30 -8.86 18.35 -15.86
CA LYS A 30 -9.81 17.65 -16.74
C LYS A 30 -9.60 16.16 -16.62
N TRP A 31 -10.69 15.45 -16.34
CA TRP A 31 -10.70 14.01 -16.13
C TRP A 31 -11.44 13.31 -17.26
N GLU A 32 -10.83 12.26 -17.79
CA GLU A 32 -11.51 11.27 -18.60
C GLU A 32 -11.69 10.01 -17.75
N ALA A 33 -12.94 9.65 -17.46
CA ALA A 33 -13.22 8.48 -16.64
C ALA A 33 -13.03 7.21 -17.47
N LEU A 34 -12.11 6.35 -17.03
CA LEU A 34 -11.90 5.02 -17.59
C LEU A 34 -12.73 3.98 -16.83
N GLU A 35 -13.01 2.85 -17.48
CA GLU A 35 -13.64 1.74 -16.79
C GLU A 35 -12.67 1.12 -15.77
N ALA A 36 -13.06 1.15 -14.49
CA ALA A 36 -12.21 0.65 -13.41
C ALA A 36 -12.18 -0.89 -13.37
N VAL A 37 -10.97 -1.45 -13.26
CA VAL A 37 -10.76 -2.86 -12.91
C VAL A 37 -11.15 -3.04 -11.43
N ARG A 38 -12.21 -3.83 -11.18
CA ARG A 38 -12.74 -4.07 -9.83
C ARG A 38 -13.00 -5.56 -9.63
N GLY A 39 -12.36 -6.14 -8.62
CA GLY A 39 -12.48 -7.55 -8.29
C GLY A 39 -11.72 -8.47 -9.25
N TRP A 40 -11.60 -9.73 -8.85
CA TRP A 40 -10.77 -10.73 -9.52
C TRP A 40 -11.25 -11.04 -10.94
N GLU A 41 -12.55 -11.20 -11.16
CA GLU A 41 -13.09 -11.57 -12.47
C GLU A 41 -12.77 -10.54 -13.54
N ARG A 42 -12.89 -9.25 -13.21
CA ARG A 42 -12.56 -8.17 -14.15
C ARG A 42 -11.07 -8.07 -14.39
N ALA A 43 -10.26 -8.16 -13.32
CA ALA A 43 -8.80 -8.10 -13.41
C ALA A 43 -8.22 -9.20 -14.31
N LEU A 44 -8.79 -10.42 -14.26
CA LEU A 44 -8.33 -11.58 -15.00
C LEU A 44 -9.03 -11.77 -16.36
N SER A 45 -10.01 -10.94 -16.70
CA SER A 45 -10.83 -11.12 -17.90
C SER A 45 -10.08 -10.90 -19.22
N GLY A 46 -8.98 -10.12 -19.18
CA GLY A 46 -8.28 -9.64 -20.37
C GLY A 46 -9.10 -8.68 -21.26
N LYS A 47 -10.25 -8.20 -20.77
CA LYS A 47 -11.18 -7.32 -21.53
C LYS A 47 -11.01 -5.84 -21.24
N LEU A 48 -10.31 -5.50 -20.16
CA LEU A 48 -10.04 -4.13 -19.75
C LEU A 48 -8.53 -3.86 -19.88
N GLU A 49 -8.19 -2.59 -20.10
CA GLU A 49 -6.80 -2.15 -20.01
C GLU A 49 -6.22 -2.52 -18.63
N PRO A 50 -4.98 -3.04 -18.58
CA PRO A 50 -4.37 -3.41 -17.32
C PRO A 50 -4.14 -2.18 -16.43
N VAL A 51 -4.21 -2.37 -15.11
CA VAL A 51 -4.00 -1.29 -14.12
C VAL A 51 -2.59 -0.70 -14.25
N GLN A 52 -1.63 -1.57 -14.60
CA GLN A 52 -0.24 -1.23 -14.86
C GLN A 52 0.12 -1.75 -16.24
N SER A 53 0.50 -0.86 -17.17
CA SER A 53 0.82 -1.25 -18.55
C SER A 53 1.96 -2.27 -18.66
N GLN A 54 2.86 -2.26 -17.68
CA GLN A 54 3.96 -3.21 -17.54
C GLN A 54 3.54 -4.58 -16.98
N ILE A 55 2.30 -4.74 -16.51
CA ILE A 55 1.73 -6.00 -15.96
C ILE A 55 0.46 -6.34 -16.75
N PRO A 56 0.59 -6.87 -17.98
CA PRO A 56 -0.52 -7.00 -18.92
C PRO A 56 -1.61 -7.99 -18.48
N ASP A 57 -1.30 -8.93 -17.59
CA ASP A 57 -2.25 -9.92 -17.05
C ASP A 57 -2.84 -9.52 -15.68
N ASN A 58 -2.52 -8.32 -15.18
CA ASN A 58 -2.86 -7.84 -13.83
C ASN A 58 -2.39 -8.76 -12.68
N ILE A 59 -1.42 -9.64 -12.92
CA ILE A 59 -0.89 -10.53 -11.88
C ILE A 59 0.49 -10.03 -11.46
N LEU A 60 0.51 -9.30 -10.34
CA LEU A 60 1.73 -8.71 -9.78
C LEU A 60 2.74 -9.78 -9.34
N ALA A 61 2.26 -10.86 -8.72
CA ALA A 61 3.10 -11.93 -8.21
C ALA A 61 2.37 -13.28 -8.22
N ARG A 62 3.13 -14.37 -8.39
CA ARG A 62 2.67 -15.75 -8.22
C ARG A 62 3.61 -16.48 -7.26
N GLY A 63 3.03 -17.22 -6.32
CA GLY A 63 3.76 -18.10 -5.41
C GLY A 63 3.30 -19.55 -5.60
N PHE A 64 4.25 -20.48 -5.67
CA PHE A 64 3.94 -21.91 -5.69
C PHE A 64 4.88 -22.65 -4.75
N LEU A 65 4.29 -23.39 -3.81
CA LEU A 65 5.01 -24.24 -2.87
C LEU A 65 4.50 -25.66 -3.00
N LYS A 66 5.40 -26.59 -3.32
CA LYS A 66 5.10 -28.02 -3.37
C LYS A 66 6.05 -28.78 -2.46
N LYS A 67 5.49 -29.60 -1.58
CA LYS A 67 6.24 -30.55 -0.75
C LYS A 67 5.59 -31.92 -0.86
N SER A 68 6.36 -32.91 -1.29
CA SER A 68 5.90 -34.29 -1.50
C SER A 68 4.75 -34.40 -2.52
N ASP A 69 4.15 -35.58 -2.59
CA ASP A 69 2.97 -35.86 -3.40
C ASP A 69 1.71 -35.69 -2.54
N VAL A 70 1.02 -34.58 -2.72
CA VAL A 70 -0.16 -34.23 -1.92
C VAL A 70 -1.36 -35.10 -2.27
N GLU A 71 -1.49 -35.55 -3.52
CA GLU A 71 -2.58 -36.42 -3.97
C GLU A 71 -2.47 -37.81 -3.32
N LYS A 72 -1.26 -38.35 -3.28
CA LYS A 72 -0.98 -39.57 -2.53
C LYS A 72 -1.25 -39.38 -1.03
N ALA A 73 -0.84 -38.26 -0.46
CA ALA A 73 -1.07 -38.00 0.96
C ALA A 73 -2.57 -37.88 1.29
N PHE A 74 -3.39 -37.31 0.40
CA PHE A 74 -4.85 -37.29 0.56
C PHE A 74 -5.46 -38.69 0.45
N SER A 75 -5.01 -39.54 -0.48
CA SER A 75 -5.54 -40.90 -0.62
C SER A 75 -5.19 -41.82 0.57
N GLU A 76 -4.09 -41.52 1.26
CA GLU A 76 -3.67 -42.20 2.49
C GLU A 76 -4.27 -41.58 3.78
N SER A 77 -5.03 -40.49 3.67
CA SER A 77 -5.69 -39.85 4.82
C SER A 77 -6.98 -40.56 5.20
N ASP A 78 -7.22 -40.75 6.50
CA ASP A 78 -8.47 -41.34 6.99
C ASP A 78 -9.67 -40.40 6.85
N ILE A 79 -9.43 -39.10 7.04
CA ILE A 79 -10.44 -38.03 6.98
C ILE A 79 -9.88 -36.92 6.10
N VAL A 80 -10.71 -36.42 5.17
CA VAL A 80 -10.38 -35.27 4.32
C VAL A 80 -11.53 -34.28 4.37
N VAL A 81 -11.20 -33.01 4.58
CA VAL A 81 -12.15 -31.90 4.58
C VAL A 81 -11.69 -30.83 3.59
N GLU A 82 -12.65 -30.17 2.96
CA GLU A 82 -12.39 -29.07 2.06
C GLU A 82 -13.34 -27.91 2.36
N GLY A 83 -12.91 -26.71 2.02
CA GLY A 83 -13.74 -25.52 2.17
C GLY A 83 -13.24 -24.36 1.33
N GLN A 84 -14.10 -23.35 1.25
CA GLN A 84 -13.85 -22.09 0.58
C GLN A 84 -14.19 -20.95 1.52
N TRP A 85 -13.36 -19.91 1.52
CA TRP A 85 -13.51 -18.75 2.38
C TRP A 85 -13.16 -17.47 1.63
N THR A 86 -13.72 -16.37 2.11
CA THR A 86 -13.33 -15.04 1.68
C THR A 86 -13.05 -14.15 2.89
N THR A 87 -12.17 -13.17 2.71
CA THR A 87 -11.94 -12.09 3.67
C THR A 87 -12.11 -10.75 2.98
N SER A 88 -12.58 -9.75 3.72
CA SER A 88 -12.76 -8.39 3.19
C SER A 88 -11.47 -7.59 3.27
N ALA A 89 -11.46 -6.45 2.58
CA ALA A 89 -10.47 -5.41 2.86
C ALA A 89 -10.67 -4.92 4.31
N VAL A 90 -9.57 -4.67 5.01
CA VAL A 90 -9.60 -4.13 6.37
C VAL A 90 -8.57 -3.02 6.47
N GLU A 91 -9.02 -1.91 7.05
CA GLU A 91 -8.18 -0.78 7.43
C GLU A 91 -7.53 -1.02 8.79
N HIS A 92 -6.29 -0.56 8.95
CA HIS A 92 -5.51 -0.60 10.18
C HIS A 92 -6.15 0.23 11.31
N GLY A 93 -6.70 1.38 10.97
CA GLY A 93 -7.53 2.19 11.87
C GLY A 93 -6.76 2.78 13.06
N TYR A 94 -5.45 3.02 12.91
CA TYR A 94 -4.65 3.71 13.92
C TYR A 94 -5.22 5.09 14.22
N ILE A 95 -5.17 5.49 15.50
CA ILE A 95 -5.86 6.70 16.00
C ILE A 95 -5.23 7.97 15.44
N GLU A 96 -3.91 8.00 15.29
CA GLU A 96 -3.15 9.13 14.73
C GLU A 96 -3.01 9.00 13.21
N PRO A 97 -3.64 9.88 12.40
CA PRO A 97 -3.34 9.96 10.95
C PRO A 97 -1.87 10.26 10.66
N GLU A 98 -1.46 10.07 9.42
CA GLU A 98 -0.12 10.38 8.96
C GLU A 98 0.17 11.88 9.12
N ALA A 99 1.26 12.19 9.79
CA ALA A 99 1.70 13.56 10.04
C ALA A 99 3.23 13.64 10.01
N GLY A 100 3.74 14.76 9.49
CA GLY A 100 5.16 15.02 9.50
C GLY A 100 5.54 16.36 8.90
N TYR A 101 6.82 16.67 8.99
CA TYR A 101 7.41 17.84 8.34
C TYR A 101 8.83 17.53 7.87
N ALA A 102 9.25 18.23 6.82
CA ALA A 102 10.62 18.21 6.35
C ALA A 102 11.26 19.59 6.49
N ARG A 103 12.58 19.60 6.65
CA ARG A 103 13.41 20.81 6.55
C ARG A 103 14.71 20.49 5.81
N LYS A 104 15.18 21.44 5.01
CA LYS A 104 16.49 21.38 4.36
C LYS A 104 17.54 22.02 5.27
N ILE A 105 18.65 21.33 5.50
CA ILE A 105 19.82 21.80 6.25
C ILE A 105 21.04 21.68 5.33
N GLY A 106 21.43 22.79 4.70
CA GLY A 106 22.44 22.76 3.64
C GLY A 106 21.98 21.90 2.46
N GLN A 107 22.71 20.81 2.19
CA GLN A 107 22.38 19.85 1.12
C GLN A 107 21.75 18.55 1.64
N ARG A 108 21.18 18.59 2.85
CA ARG A 108 20.54 17.45 3.51
C ARG A 108 19.08 17.75 3.83
N LEU A 109 18.20 16.77 3.69
CA LEU A 109 16.83 16.78 4.22
C LEU A 109 16.77 16.07 5.56
N GLU A 110 16.12 16.72 6.54
CA GLU A 110 15.63 16.06 7.74
C GLU A 110 14.11 15.99 7.69
N ILE A 111 13.55 14.79 7.82
CA ILE A 111 12.12 14.51 7.70
C ILE A 111 11.65 13.88 9.00
N PHE A 112 10.83 14.60 9.76
CA PHE A 112 10.18 14.12 10.96
C PHE A 112 8.80 13.58 10.60
N VAL A 113 8.55 12.29 10.84
CA VAL A 113 7.31 11.64 10.42
C VAL A 113 6.93 10.48 11.33
N CYS A 114 5.64 10.21 11.47
CA CYS A 114 5.17 8.98 12.10
C CYS A 114 5.35 7.79 11.14
N THR A 115 6.42 7.01 11.34
CA THR A 115 6.76 5.87 10.46
C THR A 115 7.16 4.64 11.28
N GLN A 116 6.94 3.45 10.73
CA GLN A 116 7.44 2.19 11.28
C GLN A 116 8.81 1.79 10.68
N THR A 117 9.26 2.46 9.62
CA THR A 117 10.30 1.95 8.70
C THR A 117 11.28 3.03 8.24
N PRO A 118 11.90 3.81 9.15
CA PRO A 118 12.68 4.99 8.77
C PRO A 118 13.83 4.74 7.79
N TYR A 119 14.40 3.54 7.77
CA TYR A 119 15.47 3.20 6.82
C TYR A 119 14.94 2.93 5.41
N MET A 120 13.79 2.25 5.27
CA MET A 120 13.15 2.06 3.98
C MET A 120 12.62 3.40 3.46
N ASP A 121 11.98 4.19 4.33
CA ASP A 121 11.54 5.55 4.00
C ASP A 121 12.70 6.40 3.46
N ARG A 122 13.90 6.32 4.07
CA ARG A 122 15.10 7.05 3.60
C ARG A 122 15.44 6.66 2.17
N ASP A 123 15.53 5.36 1.91
CA ASP A 123 15.98 4.83 0.62
C ASP A 123 14.97 5.13 -0.49
N GLU A 124 13.69 5.01 -0.20
CA GLU A 124 12.62 5.31 -1.16
C GLU A 124 12.48 6.82 -1.40
N VAL A 125 12.57 7.67 -0.36
CA VAL A 125 12.59 9.14 -0.56
C VAL A 125 13.84 9.56 -1.33
N ALA A 126 14.99 8.92 -1.11
CA ALA A 126 16.22 9.17 -1.88
C ALA A 126 16.00 8.91 -3.37
N GLN A 127 15.37 7.78 -3.68
CA GLN A 127 15.00 7.42 -5.05
C GLN A 127 14.04 8.45 -5.67
N VAL A 128 12.99 8.87 -4.96
CA VAL A 128 12.05 9.88 -5.46
C VAL A 128 12.71 11.23 -5.69
N MET A 129 13.58 11.65 -4.77
CA MET A 129 14.26 12.94 -4.83
C MET A 129 15.45 12.96 -5.81
N GLY A 130 15.95 11.81 -6.23
CA GLY A 130 17.21 11.71 -6.99
C GLY A 130 18.43 12.17 -6.17
N LEU A 131 18.43 11.86 -4.86
CA LEU A 131 19.50 12.22 -3.92
C LEU A 131 20.19 10.96 -3.38
N GLU A 132 21.39 11.11 -2.85
CA GLU A 132 22.05 10.02 -2.12
C GLU A 132 21.36 9.79 -0.76
N PRO A 133 21.25 8.53 -0.27
CA PRO A 133 20.62 8.24 1.03
C PRO A 133 21.21 9.02 2.20
N GLU A 134 22.51 9.34 2.19
CA GLU A 134 23.19 10.13 3.22
C GLU A 134 22.69 11.58 3.30
N GLN A 135 22.13 12.08 2.19
CA GLN A 135 21.50 13.40 2.13
C GLN A 135 20.10 13.40 2.74
N ILE A 136 19.58 12.26 3.20
CA ILE A 136 18.26 12.16 3.82
C ILE A 136 18.38 11.59 5.23
N ARG A 137 17.67 12.22 6.16
CA ARG A 137 17.52 11.74 7.53
C ARG A 137 16.05 11.64 7.87
N ILE A 138 15.55 10.42 7.97
CA ILE A 138 14.24 10.17 8.56
C ILE A 138 14.39 10.14 10.08
N ILE A 139 13.56 10.92 10.77
CA ILE A 139 13.50 11.02 12.22
C ILE A 139 12.09 10.63 12.65
N PRO A 140 11.89 9.38 13.11
CA PRO A 140 10.59 8.96 13.61
C PRO A 140 10.10 9.88 14.73
N SER A 141 8.87 10.40 14.61
CA SER A 141 8.18 11.03 15.73
C SER A 141 7.62 9.97 16.68
N ALA A 142 6.99 10.39 17.78
CA ALA A 142 6.05 9.50 18.47
C ALA A 142 4.99 9.01 17.46
N VAL A 143 4.66 7.72 17.50
CA VAL A 143 3.76 7.07 16.52
C VAL A 143 2.50 6.59 17.25
N GLY A 144 1.36 7.18 16.94
CA GLY A 144 0.04 6.84 17.49
C GLY A 144 -0.61 5.61 16.84
N GLY A 145 0.18 4.54 16.69
CA GLY A 145 -0.20 3.30 16.01
C GLY A 145 0.12 3.29 14.51
N GLY A 146 0.23 2.08 13.95
CA GLY A 146 0.50 1.86 12.52
C GLY A 146 0.02 0.49 12.03
N PHE A 147 0.32 -0.58 12.77
CA PHE A 147 -0.20 -1.94 12.53
C PHE A 147 0.10 -2.50 11.11
N GLY A 148 1.10 -1.96 10.43
CA GLY A 148 1.43 -2.28 9.03
C GLY A 148 1.13 -1.15 8.06
N GLY A 149 0.21 -0.23 8.38
CA GLY A 149 -0.20 0.84 7.46
C GLY A 149 0.73 2.04 7.39
N LYS A 150 1.76 2.10 8.26
CA LYS A 150 2.83 3.11 8.23
C LYS A 150 4.20 2.49 7.90
N LEU A 151 4.19 1.40 7.12
CA LEU A 151 5.39 0.81 6.50
C LEU A 151 5.70 1.47 5.16
N ASP A 152 4.67 1.76 4.37
CA ASP A 152 4.80 2.38 3.06
C ASP A 152 4.92 3.91 3.17
N LEU A 153 5.51 4.53 2.14
CA LEU A 153 5.53 5.98 2.03
C LEU A 153 4.11 6.57 1.95
N SER A 154 3.92 7.68 2.64
CA SER A 154 2.73 8.52 2.60
C SER A 154 3.10 9.96 2.23
N LEU A 155 3.18 10.87 3.21
CA LEU A 155 3.48 12.28 3.02
C LEU A 155 4.97 12.59 2.86
N GLN A 156 5.87 11.65 3.17
CA GLN A 156 7.32 11.89 3.21
C GLN A 156 7.85 12.50 1.90
N PRO A 157 7.53 11.97 0.70
CA PRO A 157 8.02 12.55 -0.54
C PRO A 157 7.45 13.94 -0.80
N LEU A 158 6.19 14.19 -0.44
CA LEU A 158 5.52 15.47 -0.65
C LEU A 158 6.18 16.58 0.16
N VAL A 159 6.40 16.35 1.46
CA VAL A 159 7.07 17.34 2.32
C VAL A 159 8.55 17.49 1.95
N ALA A 160 9.21 16.42 1.50
CA ALA A 160 10.61 16.45 1.05
C ALA A 160 10.80 17.35 -0.17
N ILE A 161 10.02 17.13 -1.24
CA ILE A 161 10.05 17.93 -2.46
C ILE A 161 9.75 19.39 -2.14
N ALA A 162 8.69 19.64 -1.37
CA ALA A 162 8.27 20.99 -1.02
C ALA A 162 9.33 21.75 -0.20
N ALA A 163 9.90 21.12 0.83
CA ALA A 163 10.96 21.72 1.64
C ALA A 163 12.26 21.93 0.85
N TRP A 164 12.55 21.07 -0.12
CA TRP A 164 13.72 21.20 -0.99
C TRP A 164 13.61 22.40 -1.94
N ILE A 165 12.45 22.57 -2.57
CA ILE A 165 12.17 23.67 -3.52
C ILE A 165 12.07 25.01 -2.80
N LEU A 166 11.35 25.07 -1.68
CA LEU A 166 11.07 26.32 -0.98
C LEU A 166 12.19 26.76 -0.04
N GLU A 167 13.13 25.87 0.26
CA GLU A 167 14.19 26.07 1.27
C GLU A 167 13.65 26.50 2.64
N ARG A 168 12.45 26.02 2.98
CA ARG A 168 11.73 26.31 4.21
C ARG A 168 11.17 25.03 4.80
N PRO A 169 10.97 24.95 6.13
CA PRO A 169 10.27 23.83 6.72
C PRO A 169 8.83 23.74 6.18
N VAL A 170 8.42 22.53 5.76
CA VAL A 170 7.07 22.26 5.24
C VAL A 170 6.48 21.10 6.03
N ARG A 171 5.24 21.26 6.49
CA ARG A 171 4.49 20.22 7.21
C ARG A 171 3.28 19.75 6.41
N CYS A 172 2.90 18.50 6.61
CA CYS A 172 1.68 17.91 6.09
C CYS A 172 1.05 17.05 7.19
N ILE A 173 -0.27 17.07 7.28
CA ILE A 173 -1.05 16.26 8.21
C ILE A 173 -2.25 15.76 7.42
N TYR A 174 -2.40 14.45 7.31
CA TYR A 174 -3.58 13.87 6.68
C TYR A 174 -4.78 14.04 7.59
N THR A 175 -5.89 14.40 6.98
CA THR A 175 -7.21 14.21 7.55
C THR A 175 -7.52 12.70 7.62
N ARG A 176 -8.50 12.31 8.45
CA ARG A 176 -8.93 10.91 8.50
C ARG A 176 -9.39 10.38 7.13
N PRO A 177 -10.21 11.10 6.34
CA PRO A 177 -10.59 10.64 5.00
C PRO A 177 -9.39 10.42 4.07
N GLU A 178 -8.40 11.32 4.08
CA GLU A 178 -7.17 11.15 3.28
C GLU A 178 -6.44 9.87 3.69
N SER A 179 -6.16 9.71 4.99
CA SER A 179 -5.54 8.52 5.56
C SER A 179 -6.25 7.22 5.12
N LEU A 180 -7.57 7.15 5.27
CA LEU A 180 -8.37 5.98 4.86
C LEU A 180 -8.34 5.73 3.34
N SER A 181 -8.23 6.79 2.54
CA SER A 181 -8.24 6.68 1.07
C SER A 181 -6.88 6.32 0.48
N SER A 182 -5.79 6.75 1.12
CA SER A 182 -4.43 6.62 0.58
C SER A 182 -3.63 5.49 1.20
N SER A 183 -3.89 5.11 2.46
CA SER A 183 -3.10 4.08 3.15
C SER A 183 -3.32 2.69 2.55
N THR A 184 -2.36 1.80 2.78
CA THR A 184 -2.52 0.39 2.42
C THR A 184 -3.61 -0.29 3.24
N LYS A 185 -4.13 -1.39 2.73
CA LYS A 185 -5.20 -2.17 3.34
C LYS A 185 -4.79 -3.63 3.43
N ARG A 186 -5.39 -4.38 4.36
CA ARG A 186 -5.34 -5.84 4.29
C ARG A 186 -6.01 -6.28 2.99
N HIS A 187 -5.30 -7.08 2.20
CA HIS A 187 -5.81 -7.65 0.94
C HIS A 187 -7.05 -8.50 1.21
N PRO A 188 -8.18 -8.24 0.53
CA PRO A 188 -9.22 -9.25 0.35
C PRO A 188 -8.64 -10.53 -0.24
N VAL A 189 -9.05 -11.67 0.30
CA VAL A 189 -8.59 -12.97 -0.17
C VAL A 189 -9.79 -13.83 -0.54
N ARG A 190 -9.74 -14.48 -1.70
CA ARG A 190 -10.57 -15.65 -2.01
C ARG A 190 -9.69 -16.88 -1.89
N MET A 191 -10.05 -17.81 -1.01
CA MET A 191 -9.23 -18.98 -0.72
C MET A 191 -10.03 -20.26 -0.73
N SER A 192 -9.39 -21.34 -1.18
CA SER A 192 -9.85 -22.71 -1.04
C SER A 192 -8.74 -23.53 -0.39
N ALA A 193 -9.11 -24.39 0.54
CA ALA A 193 -8.15 -25.29 1.17
C ALA A 193 -8.75 -26.68 1.34
N LYS A 194 -7.88 -27.68 1.24
CA LYS A 194 -8.17 -29.09 1.49
C LYS A 194 -7.16 -29.62 2.49
N ALA A 195 -7.63 -30.27 3.55
CA ALA A 195 -6.80 -30.80 4.61
C ALA A 195 -7.16 -32.26 4.89
N GLY A 196 -6.14 -33.11 5.05
CA GLY A 196 -6.27 -34.51 5.42
C GLY A 196 -5.68 -34.77 6.80
N CYS A 197 -6.27 -35.69 7.56
CA CYS A 197 -5.70 -36.23 8.78
C CYS A 197 -5.96 -37.73 8.93
N ASN A 198 -5.18 -38.37 9.82
CA ASN A 198 -5.44 -39.74 10.25
C ASN A 198 -6.46 -39.79 11.41
N ARG A 199 -6.88 -40.99 11.83
CA ARG A 199 -7.81 -41.17 12.96
C ARG A 199 -7.32 -40.65 14.31
N ASP A 200 -6.01 -40.49 14.48
CA ASP A 200 -5.42 -39.88 15.69
C ASP A 200 -5.43 -38.33 15.63
N GLY A 201 -5.95 -37.74 14.55
CA GLY A 201 -6.03 -36.29 14.35
C GLY A 201 -4.75 -35.65 13.81
N LYS A 202 -3.75 -36.44 13.38
CA LYS A 202 -2.50 -35.91 12.83
C LYS A 202 -2.69 -35.48 11.38
N LEU A 203 -2.30 -34.24 11.05
CA LEU A 203 -2.30 -33.74 9.68
C LEU A 203 -1.36 -34.53 8.77
N THR A 204 -1.87 -34.95 7.63
CA THR A 204 -1.18 -35.80 6.64
C THR A 204 -1.01 -35.08 5.30
N ALA A 205 -1.98 -34.25 4.91
CA ALA A 205 -1.99 -33.52 3.66
C ALA A 205 -2.61 -32.12 3.84
N PHE A 206 -2.09 -31.15 3.09
CA PHE A 206 -2.64 -29.80 3.03
C PHE A 206 -2.41 -29.21 1.65
N GLU A 207 -3.47 -28.69 1.05
CA GLU A 207 -3.45 -27.94 -0.19
C GLU A 207 -4.21 -26.63 0.01
N TYR A 208 -3.65 -25.54 -0.49
CA TYR A 208 -4.21 -24.20 -0.38
C TYR A 208 -4.05 -23.45 -1.69
N HIS A 209 -5.12 -22.81 -2.13
CA HIS A 209 -5.11 -21.81 -3.20
C HIS A 209 -5.68 -20.51 -2.63
N GLY A 210 -5.00 -19.38 -2.87
CA GLY A 210 -5.49 -18.05 -2.52
C GLY A 210 -5.25 -17.05 -3.64
N ASP A 211 -6.30 -16.33 -4.02
CA ASP A 211 -6.23 -15.13 -4.86
C ASP A 211 -6.33 -13.89 -3.95
N PHE A 212 -5.37 -12.97 -4.07
CA PHE A 212 -5.28 -11.75 -3.27
C PHE A 212 -5.55 -10.55 -4.18
N ASN A 213 -6.40 -9.63 -3.73
CA ASN A 213 -6.69 -8.36 -4.39
C ASN A 213 -6.04 -7.21 -3.61
#